data_AF-A0A7K6M2Z7-F1
#
_entry.id   AF-A0A7K6M2Z7-F1
#
_cell.length_a   1.000
_cell.length_b   1.000
_cell.length_c   1.000
_cell.angle_alpha   90.00
_cell.angle_beta   90.00
_cell.angle_gamma   90.00
#
_symmetry.space_group_name_H-M   'P 1'
#
loop_
_entity.id
_entity.type
_entity.pdbx_description
1 polymer ?
#
loop_
_entity_poly.entity_id
_entity_poly.type
_entity_poly.pdbx_seq_one_letter_code
_entity_poly.pdbx_strand_id
1 'polypeptide(L)'
;PPASQNNEQGSTLRDLLTTTAGKLRLGSTDAGIAFAPVYSTGTASGKSGRTMPNILDDIIASVVENKIPPNRAPKINVKSEIKDEPKDDKTCIQDDCSKRYSDIQYSWICDKHVLWLRDHKNSNNWKLFKECWKQGRPVLVSGMHKKMNFSLWKAESISLDFGNQQADILNCKDSIISNTNVKEFWDGFEDVSKRQKVKNGETALLKLKDWPSGEDFKAMMPARYEDLLKSLPLPEYCSPEGKLNLASHLPGFFVRPDLGPRLCSAYGECPAGVAATKDHDIGTTNLHIEVSDVVNILVYVGIARGNGVLSKSGVLKKLEEEDLDDLLRKRLKDSSELPGALWHIYAGKDADKIREFLQKIAKEQGLEVLPEHDPIRDQSWYVNKKLRQRLLEEYGVKTCTVIQFLGDAIILPAGALHQV
;
A
#
# COMPACT_ATOMS: atom_id res chain seq x y z
N PRO A 1 -34.79 -35.70 10.49
CA PRO A 1 -34.91 -34.25 10.77
C PRO A 1 -34.26 -33.86 12.10
N PRO A 2 -33.31 -32.90 12.13
CA PRO A 2 -32.37 -32.51 11.08
C PRO A 2 -30.95 -33.04 11.36
N ALA A 3 -30.21 -33.19 10.27
CA ALA A 3 -28.81 -33.61 10.22
C ALA A 3 -27.88 -32.39 10.39
N SER A 4 -26.72 -32.64 10.99
CA SER A 4 -25.60 -31.72 11.17
C SER A 4 -25.10 -31.15 9.83
N GLN A 5 -25.16 -29.82 9.68
CA GLN A 5 -24.44 -29.11 8.63
C GLN A 5 -22.99 -28.90 9.07
N ASN A 6 -22.07 -29.59 8.41
CA ASN A 6 -20.65 -29.24 8.42
C ASN A 6 -20.48 -27.91 7.68
N ASN A 7 -20.00 -26.88 8.39
CA ASN A 7 -19.49 -25.67 7.76
C ASN A 7 -18.17 -26.01 7.05
N GLU A 8 -18.18 -25.97 5.72
CA GLU A 8 -16.95 -25.99 4.92
C GLU A 8 -16.16 -24.69 5.19
N GLN A 9 -15.03 -24.84 5.90
CA GLN A 9 -14.05 -23.77 6.06
C GLN A 9 -13.34 -23.55 4.72
N GLY A 10 -13.48 -22.34 4.17
CA GLY A 10 -12.69 -21.92 3.00
C GLY A 10 -11.19 -21.90 3.36
N SER A 11 -10.40 -22.67 2.62
CA SER A 11 -8.96 -22.81 2.82
C SER A 11 -8.23 -21.57 2.29
N THR A 12 -7.29 -21.01 3.08
CA THR A 12 -6.47 -19.88 2.66
C THR A 12 -5.40 -20.31 1.64
N LEU A 13 -4.79 -19.37 0.90
CA LEU A 13 -3.67 -19.67 -0.01
C LEU A 13 -2.49 -20.32 0.75
N ARG A 14 -2.29 -19.92 2.01
CA ARG A 14 -1.32 -20.51 2.93
C ARG A 14 -1.65 -21.98 3.23
N ASP A 15 -2.92 -22.29 3.46
CA ASP A 15 -3.37 -23.68 3.65
C ASP A 15 -3.19 -24.50 2.38
N LEU A 16 -3.50 -23.92 1.21
CA LEU A 16 -3.37 -24.61 -0.08
C LEU A 16 -1.91 -24.93 -0.41
N LEU A 17 -0.99 -23.99 -0.14
CA LEU A 17 0.44 -24.17 -0.34
C LEU A 17 1.06 -25.15 0.68
N THR A 18 0.66 -25.08 1.96
CA THR A 18 1.16 -26.00 2.99
C THR A 18 0.59 -27.40 2.85
N THR A 19 -0.66 -27.56 2.40
CA THR A 19 -1.28 -28.88 2.15
C THR A 19 -0.64 -29.56 0.93
N THR A 20 -0.30 -28.79 -0.10
CA THR A 20 0.41 -29.30 -1.29
C THR A 20 1.87 -29.66 -0.95
N ALA A 21 2.54 -28.87 -0.11
CA ALA A 21 3.89 -29.18 0.37
C ALA A 21 3.93 -30.36 1.35
N GLY A 22 2.91 -30.53 2.19
CA GLY A 22 2.78 -31.64 3.14
C GLY A 22 2.51 -32.98 2.47
N LYS A 23 1.74 -32.99 1.37
CA LYS A 23 1.50 -34.20 0.55
C LYS A 23 2.75 -34.70 -0.18
N LEU A 24 3.80 -33.90 -0.30
CA LEU A 24 5.09 -34.29 -0.88
C LEU A 24 6.05 -34.95 0.14
N ARG A 25 5.72 -34.96 1.44
CA ARG A 25 6.60 -35.51 2.49
C ARG A 25 6.14 -36.81 3.15
N LEU A 26 5.00 -37.38 2.75
CA LEU A 26 4.57 -38.70 3.21
C LEU A 26 4.60 -39.66 2.03
N GLY A 27 5.68 -40.46 1.97
CA GLY A 27 5.85 -41.50 0.98
C GLY A 27 4.66 -42.45 0.97
N SER A 28 3.96 -42.48 -0.16
CA SER A 28 3.21 -43.65 -0.59
C SER A 28 3.90 -44.15 -1.86
N THR A 29 4.72 -45.17 -1.67
CA THR A 29 5.21 -46.03 -2.74
C THR A 29 4.09 -47.00 -3.10
N ASP A 30 3.17 -46.59 -3.97
CA ASP A 30 2.59 -47.52 -4.95
C ASP A 30 1.87 -46.80 -6.10
N ALA A 31 2.14 -47.27 -7.32
CA ALA A 31 1.48 -46.94 -8.59
C ALA A 31 1.50 -45.48 -9.11
N GLY A 32 2.60 -45.12 -9.79
CA GLY A 32 2.51 -44.69 -11.20
C GLY A 32 2.15 -43.23 -11.53
N ILE A 33 2.89 -42.24 -11.04
CA ILE A 33 3.06 -40.95 -11.76
C ILE A 33 4.52 -40.49 -11.60
N ALA A 34 5.38 -40.89 -12.53
CA ALA A 34 6.73 -40.32 -12.65
C ALA A 34 6.66 -39.13 -13.62
N PHE A 35 6.82 -37.90 -13.10
CA PHE A 35 7.14 -36.76 -13.96
C PHE A 35 8.61 -36.89 -14.39
N ALA A 36 8.84 -37.03 -15.69
CA ALA A 36 10.18 -37.00 -16.26
C ALA A 36 10.80 -35.60 -16.15
N PRO A 37 12.11 -35.48 -15.92
CA PRO A 37 12.78 -34.19 -15.83
C PRO A 37 12.80 -33.49 -17.19
N VAL A 38 12.26 -32.28 -17.25
CA VAL A 38 12.35 -31.40 -18.41
C VAL A 38 13.71 -30.71 -18.36
N TYR A 39 14.80 -31.40 -18.70
CA TYR A 39 16.02 -30.84 -19.31
C TYR A 39 16.93 -32.03 -19.70
N SER A 40 17.19 -32.19 -21.00
CA SER A 40 18.30 -33.01 -21.50
C SER A 40 19.22 -32.12 -22.32
N THR A 41 20.41 -31.89 -21.79
CA THR A 41 21.58 -31.39 -22.51
C THR A 41 22.16 -32.54 -23.35
N GLY A 42 22.19 -32.39 -24.68
CA GLY A 42 22.81 -33.43 -25.54
C GLY A 42 22.60 -33.28 -27.04
N THR A 43 23.57 -32.63 -27.70
CA THR A 43 24.14 -32.91 -29.03
C THR A 43 23.24 -33.18 -30.26
N ALA A 44 23.49 -32.38 -31.30
CA ALA A 44 22.98 -32.52 -32.65
C ALA A 44 23.36 -33.84 -33.35
N SER A 45 22.38 -34.52 -33.95
CA SER A 45 22.47 -35.14 -35.29
C SER A 45 21.10 -35.71 -35.72
N GLY A 46 20.78 -35.62 -37.01
CA GLY A 46 19.88 -36.58 -37.67
C GLY A 46 18.41 -36.18 -37.89
N LYS A 47 18.09 -35.91 -39.17
CA LYS A 47 16.76 -35.74 -39.81
C LYS A 47 15.64 -36.66 -39.29
N SER A 48 14.47 -36.08 -38.97
CA SER A 48 13.14 -36.42 -39.52
C SER A 48 12.03 -35.69 -38.75
N GLY A 49 11.05 -35.13 -39.47
CA GLY A 49 10.01 -34.29 -38.90
C GLY A 49 8.93 -35.06 -38.14
N ARG A 50 8.52 -34.49 -36.99
CA ARG A 50 7.16 -34.57 -36.44
C ARG A 50 7.00 -33.44 -35.42
N THR A 51 6.12 -32.50 -35.72
CA THR A 51 5.65 -31.42 -34.86
C THR A 51 4.99 -32.01 -33.60
N MET A 52 5.40 -31.51 -32.43
CA MET A 52 4.77 -31.81 -31.13
C MET A 52 3.33 -31.24 -31.09
N PRO A 53 2.33 -31.93 -30.52
CA PRO A 53 0.97 -31.40 -30.38
C PRO A 53 0.86 -30.39 -29.22
N ASN A 54 0.21 -29.25 -29.48
CA ASN A 54 -0.09 -28.19 -28.51
C ASN A 54 -1.19 -28.65 -27.54
N ILE A 55 -0.77 -29.18 -26.39
CA ILE A 55 -1.67 -29.62 -25.31
C ILE A 55 -2.56 -28.48 -24.75
N LEU A 56 -2.17 -27.23 -24.96
CA LEU A 56 -2.93 -26.04 -24.56
C LEU A 56 -4.18 -25.82 -25.42
N ASP A 57 -4.13 -26.18 -26.71
CA ASP A 57 -5.26 -26.01 -27.62
C ASP A 57 -6.38 -27.03 -27.32
N ASP A 58 -6.01 -28.24 -26.90
CA ASP A 58 -6.96 -29.29 -26.48
C ASP A 58 -7.65 -28.95 -25.15
N ILE A 59 -6.95 -28.24 -24.24
CA ILE A 59 -7.53 -27.76 -22.98
C ILE A 59 -8.54 -26.64 -23.26
N ILE A 60 -8.23 -25.72 -24.19
CA ILE A 60 -9.15 -24.64 -24.59
C ILE A 60 -10.40 -25.22 -25.26
N ALA A 61 -10.25 -26.22 -26.14
CA ALA A 61 -11.38 -26.86 -26.81
C ALA A 61 -12.31 -27.60 -25.82
N SER A 62 -11.74 -28.31 -24.84
CA SER A 62 -12.49 -29.08 -23.83
C SER A 62 -13.31 -28.20 -22.87
N VAL A 63 -12.86 -26.96 -22.62
CA VAL A 63 -13.57 -26.00 -21.74
C VAL A 63 -14.69 -25.25 -22.48
N VAL A 64 -14.57 -25.06 -23.80
CA VAL A 64 -15.58 -24.35 -24.62
C VAL A 64 -16.79 -25.23 -24.94
N GLU A 65 -16.66 -26.55 -24.98
CA GLU A 65 -17.77 -27.46 -25.32
C GLU A 65 -18.76 -27.72 -24.16
N ASN A 66 -18.38 -27.42 -22.92
CA ASN A 66 -19.13 -27.88 -21.74
C ASN A 66 -19.87 -26.82 -20.92
N LYS A 67 -20.44 -25.75 -21.50
CA LYS A 67 -21.56 -24.97 -20.87
C LYS A 67 -22.28 -23.98 -21.83
N ILE A 68 -23.15 -24.41 -22.74
CA ILE A 68 -24.30 -23.58 -23.21
C ILE A 68 -25.48 -24.48 -23.66
N PRO A 69 -26.66 -24.47 -23.01
CA PRO A 69 -27.87 -25.06 -23.58
C PRO A 69 -28.54 -24.09 -24.59
N PRO A 70 -29.10 -24.57 -25.71
CA PRO A 70 -29.58 -23.71 -26.79
C PRO A 70 -31.01 -23.25 -26.52
N ASN A 71 -31.27 -21.94 -26.52
CA ASN A 71 -32.61 -21.44 -26.88
C ASN A 71 -32.62 -20.00 -27.43
N ARG A 72 -33.00 -19.92 -28.71
CA ARG A 72 -33.72 -18.86 -29.45
C ARG A 72 -33.27 -17.39 -29.30
N ALA A 73 -32.65 -16.87 -30.36
CA ALA A 73 -32.55 -15.44 -30.67
C ALA A 73 -33.73 -14.97 -31.55
N PRO A 74 -34.36 -13.81 -31.30
CA PRO A 74 -35.11 -13.08 -32.32
C PRO A 74 -34.21 -12.04 -33.01
N LYS A 75 -34.40 -11.92 -34.33
CA LYS A 75 -33.69 -11.00 -35.24
C LYS A 75 -34.03 -9.54 -34.93
N ILE A 76 -33.03 -8.67 -34.80
CA ILE A 76 -33.19 -7.22 -34.97
C ILE A 76 -32.13 -6.72 -35.94
N ASN A 77 -32.63 -5.96 -36.90
CA ASN A 77 -32.01 -5.43 -38.11
C ASN A 77 -31.15 -4.20 -37.77
N VAL A 78 -29.84 -4.23 -38.03
CA VAL A 78 -28.95 -3.07 -37.83
C VAL A 78 -28.79 -2.33 -39.15
N LYS A 79 -29.38 -1.13 -39.24
CA LYS A 79 -29.01 -0.11 -40.21
C LYS A 79 -27.75 0.60 -39.72
N SER A 80 -26.78 0.74 -40.62
CA SER A 80 -25.55 1.50 -40.49
C SER A 80 -25.81 3.00 -40.45
N GLU A 81 -25.14 3.74 -39.54
CA GLU A 81 -24.80 5.15 -39.77
C GLU A 81 -23.65 5.61 -38.84
N ILE A 82 -22.53 5.93 -39.51
CA ILE A 82 -21.59 7.05 -39.33
C ILE A 82 -20.85 7.24 -37.98
N LYS A 83 -19.51 7.21 -38.14
CA LYS A 83 -18.44 7.66 -37.22
C LYS A 83 -18.66 9.08 -36.71
N ASP A 84 -18.54 9.27 -35.40
CA ASP A 84 -18.00 10.51 -34.81
C ASP A 84 -17.20 10.16 -33.55
N GLU A 85 -15.94 10.61 -33.51
CA GLU A 85 -15.06 10.51 -32.35
C GLU A 85 -15.46 11.54 -31.27
N PRO A 86 -15.44 11.21 -29.97
CA PRO A 86 -15.64 12.21 -28.94
C PRO A 86 -14.30 12.91 -28.64
N LYS A 87 -14.23 14.19 -29.02
CA LYS A 87 -13.22 15.14 -28.56
C LYS A 87 -13.31 15.34 -27.04
N ASP A 88 -12.13 15.50 -26.45
CA ASP A 88 -11.86 15.90 -25.06
C ASP A 88 -12.84 16.97 -24.54
N ASP A 89 -13.71 16.57 -23.62
CA ASP A 89 -14.59 17.48 -22.88
C ASP A 89 -14.11 17.59 -21.42
N LYS A 90 -12.96 18.25 -21.22
CA LYS A 90 -12.35 18.49 -19.89
C LYS A 90 -12.84 19.75 -19.20
N THR A 91 -13.75 20.51 -19.80
CA THR A 91 -14.16 21.83 -19.31
C THR A 91 -15.61 21.93 -18.81
N CYS A 92 -16.44 20.89 -18.95
CA CYS A 92 -17.87 21.00 -18.60
C CYS A 92 -18.22 20.66 -17.13
N ILE A 93 -17.35 20.05 -16.32
CA ILE A 93 -17.75 19.48 -15.00
C ILE A 93 -17.50 20.43 -13.80
N GLN A 94 -16.79 21.55 -13.98
CA GLN A 94 -16.20 22.27 -12.84
C GLN A 94 -17.17 23.19 -12.08
N ASP A 95 -18.15 23.80 -12.74
CA ASP A 95 -19.11 24.71 -12.10
C ASP A 95 -20.29 23.98 -11.43
N ASP A 96 -20.56 22.74 -11.82
CA ASP A 96 -21.75 22.00 -11.35
C ASP A 96 -21.47 21.19 -10.08
N CYS A 97 -20.22 20.80 -9.84
CA CYS A 97 -19.81 20.03 -8.66
C CYS A 97 -19.87 20.88 -7.37
N SER A 98 -19.44 22.14 -7.45
CA SER A 98 -19.42 23.09 -6.32
C SER A 98 -20.83 23.43 -5.81
N LYS A 99 -21.84 23.42 -6.69
CA LYS A 99 -23.25 23.62 -6.32
C LYS A 99 -23.90 22.34 -5.77
N ARG A 100 -23.51 21.17 -6.27
CA ARG A 100 -24.08 19.87 -5.87
C ARG A 100 -23.59 19.35 -4.52
N TYR A 101 -22.41 19.77 -4.08
CA TYR A 101 -21.78 19.31 -2.83
C TYR A 101 -21.45 20.46 -1.87
N SER A 102 -22.27 21.53 -1.87
CA SER A 102 -22.05 22.71 -1.04
C SER A 102 -22.07 22.43 0.48
N ASP A 103 -22.64 21.30 0.88
CA ASP A 103 -22.69 20.81 2.26
C ASP A 103 -21.42 20.08 2.71
N ILE A 104 -20.48 19.79 1.79
CA ILE A 104 -19.24 19.06 2.07
C ILE A 104 -18.06 20.03 2.10
N GLN A 105 -17.29 20.01 3.20
CA GLN A 105 -16.09 20.82 3.32
C GLN A 105 -14.89 20.09 2.70
N TYR A 106 -14.45 20.55 1.53
CA TYR A 106 -13.32 19.95 0.83
C TYR A 106 -12.35 20.96 0.21
N SER A 107 -11.20 20.47 -0.19
CA SER A 107 -10.20 21.17 -0.98
C SER A 107 -9.52 20.19 -1.93
N TRP A 108 -8.81 20.70 -2.91
CA TRP A 108 -8.04 19.91 -3.86
C TRP A 108 -6.56 20.25 -3.68
N ILE A 109 -5.71 19.24 -3.61
CA ILE A 109 -4.25 19.41 -3.55
C ILE A 109 -3.58 18.63 -4.69
N CYS A 110 -2.34 18.96 -5.01
CA CYS A 110 -1.53 18.33 -6.05
C CYS A 110 -2.19 18.44 -7.43
N ASP A 111 -2.40 19.65 -7.96
CA ASP A 111 -3.04 19.87 -9.27
C ASP A 111 -4.43 19.19 -9.41
N LYS A 112 -5.20 19.12 -8.30
CA LYS A 112 -6.50 18.42 -8.23
C LYS A 112 -6.41 16.90 -8.34
N HIS A 113 -5.26 16.29 -8.08
CA HIS A 113 -5.14 14.83 -8.06
C HIS A 113 -5.57 14.20 -6.73
N VAL A 114 -5.50 14.94 -5.62
CA VAL A 114 -5.90 14.43 -4.30
C VAL A 114 -7.06 15.26 -3.76
N LEU A 115 -8.16 14.57 -3.43
CA LEU A 115 -9.30 15.19 -2.73
C LEU A 115 -8.98 15.28 -1.24
N TRP A 116 -9.06 16.46 -0.65
CA TRP A 116 -8.94 16.65 0.79
C TRP A 116 -10.30 16.97 1.41
N LEU A 117 -10.88 16.02 2.15
CA LEU A 117 -12.07 16.19 2.98
C LEU A 117 -11.67 16.74 4.35
N ARG A 118 -12.15 17.94 4.66
CA ARG A 118 -11.70 18.72 5.82
C ARG A 118 -12.49 18.45 7.11
N ASP A 119 -13.70 17.91 6.97
CA ASP A 119 -14.58 17.60 8.10
C ASP A 119 -14.85 16.09 8.19
N HIS A 120 -14.14 15.42 9.11
CA HIS A 120 -14.33 13.99 9.39
C HIS A 120 -15.71 13.63 9.96
N LYS A 121 -16.50 14.60 10.45
CA LYS A 121 -17.83 14.36 11.04
C LYS A 121 -18.95 14.35 10.00
N ASN A 122 -18.68 14.84 8.79
CA ASN A 122 -19.70 14.97 7.77
C ASN A 122 -20.08 13.60 7.18
N SER A 123 -21.33 13.19 7.39
CA SER A 123 -21.87 11.91 6.92
C SER A 123 -22.10 11.86 5.40
N ASN A 124 -22.05 12.99 4.70
CA ASN A 124 -22.21 13.06 3.24
C ASN A 124 -20.88 12.94 2.48
N ASN A 125 -19.74 12.89 3.17
CA ASN A 125 -18.41 12.79 2.56
C ASN A 125 -18.28 11.70 1.49
N TRP A 126 -18.95 10.54 1.68
CA TRP A 126 -18.90 9.42 0.75
C TRP A 126 -19.46 9.75 -0.65
N LYS A 127 -20.34 10.75 -0.76
CA LYS A 127 -20.93 11.17 -2.04
C LYS A 127 -19.89 11.81 -2.94
N LEU A 128 -19.13 12.77 -2.41
CA LEU A 128 -18.04 13.41 -3.17
C LEU A 128 -16.85 12.46 -3.35
N PHE A 129 -16.54 11.66 -2.33
CA PHE A 129 -15.52 10.62 -2.41
C PHE A 129 -15.77 9.69 -3.60
N LYS A 130 -17.01 9.20 -3.77
CA LYS A 130 -17.38 8.27 -4.85
C LYS A 130 -17.00 8.79 -6.25
N GLU A 131 -17.26 10.06 -6.52
CA GLU A 131 -16.96 10.67 -7.84
C GLU A 131 -15.46 10.78 -8.11
N CYS A 132 -14.66 10.98 -7.06
CA CYS A 132 -13.21 11.04 -7.15
C CYS A 132 -12.60 9.63 -7.22
N TRP A 133 -13.12 8.71 -6.42
CA TRP A 133 -12.65 7.34 -6.32
C TRP A 133 -12.84 6.57 -7.63
N LYS A 134 -13.94 6.85 -8.35
CA LYS A 134 -14.18 6.29 -9.70
C LYS A 134 -13.04 6.60 -10.70
N GLN A 135 -12.27 7.65 -10.46
CA GLN A 135 -11.15 8.07 -11.31
C GLN A 135 -9.80 7.56 -10.80
N GLY A 136 -9.77 6.73 -9.76
CA GLY A 136 -8.53 6.22 -9.15
C GLY A 136 -7.72 7.31 -8.44
N ARG A 137 -8.38 8.35 -7.92
CA ARG A 137 -7.72 9.45 -7.20
C ARG A 137 -7.60 9.17 -5.70
N PRO A 138 -6.42 9.39 -5.09
CA PRO A 138 -6.27 9.34 -3.64
C PRO A 138 -7.15 10.35 -2.91
N VAL A 139 -7.52 10.03 -1.67
CA VAL A 139 -8.32 10.92 -0.82
C VAL A 139 -7.68 11.07 0.55
N LEU A 140 -7.64 12.29 1.06
CA LEU A 140 -7.18 12.66 2.40
C LEU A 140 -8.38 13.09 3.24
N VAL A 141 -8.55 12.51 4.44
CA VAL A 141 -9.56 12.94 5.41
C VAL A 141 -8.85 13.39 6.69
N SER A 142 -8.98 14.66 7.06
CA SER A 142 -8.29 15.21 8.23
C SER A 142 -9.12 15.17 9.51
N GLY A 143 -8.45 15.01 10.65
CA GLY A 143 -9.06 15.16 11.98
C GLY A 143 -9.59 13.87 12.61
N MET A 144 -9.24 12.70 12.09
CA MET A 144 -9.66 11.40 12.62
C MET A 144 -9.23 11.19 14.09
N HIS A 145 -8.10 11.77 14.50
CA HIS A 145 -7.62 11.73 15.88
C HIS A 145 -8.62 12.34 16.89
N LYS A 146 -9.54 13.21 16.43
CA LYS A 146 -10.59 13.81 17.28
C LYS A 146 -11.76 12.85 17.54
N LYS A 147 -11.86 11.76 16.77
CA LYS A 147 -12.87 10.71 16.90
C LYS A 147 -12.35 9.51 17.69
N MET A 148 -11.04 9.27 17.61
CA MET A 148 -10.32 8.17 18.28
C MET A 148 -10.03 8.47 19.75
N ASN A 149 -9.92 7.41 20.54
CA ASN A 149 -9.40 7.49 21.91
C ASN A 149 -7.88 7.60 21.90
N PHE A 150 -7.37 8.83 21.78
CA PHE A 150 -5.93 9.12 21.61
C PHE A 150 -5.02 8.50 22.68
N SER A 151 -5.49 8.28 23.91
CA SER A 151 -4.66 7.69 24.98
C SER A 151 -4.21 6.27 24.65
N LEU A 152 -5.03 5.49 23.94
CA LEU A 152 -4.70 4.13 23.52
C LEU A 152 -3.58 4.11 22.49
N TRP A 153 -3.49 5.13 21.65
CA TRP A 153 -2.57 5.17 20.51
C TRP A 153 -1.20 5.78 20.84
N LYS A 154 -0.98 6.22 22.08
CA LYS A 154 0.33 6.73 22.51
C LYS A 154 1.40 5.64 22.48
N ALA A 155 2.61 6.02 22.05
CA ALA A 155 3.78 5.14 22.08
C ALA A 155 4.01 4.51 23.46
N GLU A 156 3.88 5.30 24.54
CA GLU A 156 4.00 4.80 25.92
C GLU A 156 2.97 3.72 26.25
N SER A 157 1.71 3.90 25.82
CA SER A 157 0.65 2.91 26.06
C SER A 157 0.88 1.63 25.27
N ILE A 158 1.30 1.73 24.00
CA ILE A 158 1.62 0.56 23.17
C ILE A 158 2.84 -0.17 23.74
N SER A 159 3.86 0.56 24.19
CA SER A 159 5.04 0.00 24.85
C SER A 159 4.72 -0.73 26.14
N LEU A 160 3.84 -0.16 26.98
CA LEU A 160 3.43 -0.80 28.23
C LEU A 160 2.69 -2.12 27.99
N ASP A 161 1.79 -2.14 27.00
CA ASP A 161 0.98 -3.32 26.70
C ASP A 161 1.81 -4.41 25.99
N PHE A 162 2.76 -4.03 25.12
CA PHE A 162 3.37 -4.94 24.15
C PHE A 162 4.90 -4.94 24.11
N GLY A 163 5.57 -4.13 24.93
CA GLY A 163 7.03 -3.98 24.92
C GLY A 163 7.80 -5.29 25.17
N ASN A 164 7.21 -6.24 25.89
CA ASN A 164 7.83 -7.53 26.21
C ASN A 164 7.64 -8.60 25.12
N GLN A 165 6.90 -8.29 24.06
CA GLN A 165 6.70 -9.21 22.95
C GLN A 165 7.93 -9.27 22.04
N GLN A 166 8.03 -10.34 21.26
CA GLN A 166 9.06 -10.48 20.23
C GLN A 166 8.49 -10.12 18.87
N ALA A 167 9.22 -9.31 18.12
CA ALA A 167 8.90 -8.92 16.76
C ALA A 167 10.17 -8.55 16.01
N ASP A 168 10.17 -8.76 14.69
CA ASP A 168 11.28 -8.36 13.83
C ASP A 168 11.25 -6.84 13.63
N ILE A 169 12.31 -6.17 14.06
CA ILE A 169 12.50 -4.73 13.86
C ILE A 169 13.50 -4.55 12.74
N LEU A 170 13.14 -3.78 11.71
CA LEU A 170 13.98 -3.56 10.53
C LEU A 170 14.71 -2.24 10.61
N ASN A 171 15.96 -2.18 10.15
CA ASN A 171 16.64 -0.94 9.84
C ASN A 171 16.17 -0.44 8.46
N CYS A 172 15.70 0.81 8.38
CA CYS A 172 15.11 1.38 7.17
C CYS A 172 16.14 1.58 6.05
N LYS A 173 17.44 1.71 6.39
CA LYS A 173 18.50 1.99 5.40
C LYS A 173 18.83 0.77 4.53
N ASP A 174 18.89 -0.41 5.13
CA ASP A 174 19.35 -1.65 4.50
C ASP A 174 18.30 -2.76 4.53
N SER A 175 17.15 -2.53 5.18
CA SER A 175 16.10 -3.52 5.41
C SER A 175 16.56 -4.79 6.15
N ILE A 176 17.64 -4.69 6.94
CA ILE A 176 18.15 -5.80 7.75
C ILE A 176 17.44 -5.81 9.11
N ILE A 177 17.13 -7.02 9.61
CA ILE A 177 16.59 -7.22 10.97
C ILE A 177 17.63 -6.79 12.00
N SER A 178 17.23 -5.87 12.87
CA SER A 178 18.01 -5.39 14.00
C SER A 178 17.92 -6.37 15.16
N ASN A 179 18.96 -6.39 16.00
CA ASN A 179 18.96 -7.16 17.26
C ASN A 179 18.17 -6.47 18.39
N THR A 180 17.55 -5.32 18.12
CA THR A 180 16.74 -4.55 19.07
C THR A 180 15.46 -5.30 19.40
N ASN A 181 15.06 -5.33 20.66
CA ASN A 181 13.73 -5.85 21.05
C ASN A 181 12.65 -4.77 21.02
N VAL A 182 11.37 -5.16 21.12
CA VAL A 182 10.23 -4.25 21.04
C VAL A 182 10.27 -3.17 22.14
N LYS A 183 10.69 -3.53 23.35
CA LYS A 183 10.84 -2.56 24.45
C LYS A 183 11.89 -1.50 24.14
N GLU A 184 13.07 -1.91 23.70
CA GLU A 184 14.16 -1.00 23.32
C GLU A 184 13.77 -0.10 22.15
N PHE A 185 13.00 -0.63 21.19
CA PHE A 185 12.43 0.17 20.11
C PHE A 185 11.53 1.29 20.66
N TRP A 186 10.61 0.97 21.56
CA TRP A 186 9.73 2.00 22.13
C TRP A 186 10.45 2.96 23.07
N ASP A 187 11.41 2.48 23.86
CA ASP A 187 12.26 3.31 24.71
C ASP A 187 13.05 4.34 23.88
N GLY A 188 13.48 3.94 22.67
CA GLY A 188 14.18 4.80 21.70
C GLY A 188 13.29 5.64 20.79
N PHE A 189 11.97 5.48 20.84
CA PHE A 189 11.03 6.12 19.90
C PHE A 189 11.13 7.65 19.95
N GLU A 190 11.10 8.21 21.16
CA GLU A 190 11.25 9.66 21.40
C GLU A 190 12.59 10.04 22.03
N ASP A 191 13.36 9.08 22.52
CA ASP A 191 14.67 9.34 23.14
C ASP A 191 15.79 8.79 22.28
N VAL A 192 16.45 9.67 21.53
CA VAL A 192 17.51 9.30 20.59
C VAL A 192 18.75 8.77 21.30
N SER A 193 18.93 9.09 22.59
CA SER A 193 20.06 8.57 23.37
C SER A 193 19.94 7.08 23.66
N LYS A 194 18.71 6.54 23.66
CA LYS A 194 18.42 5.12 23.89
C LYS A 194 18.39 4.30 22.61
N ARG A 195 18.53 4.93 21.44
CA ARG A 195 18.59 4.22 20.16
C ARG A 195 19.91 3.49 20.01
N GLN A 196 19.84 2.28 19.43
CA GLN A 196 21.03 1.53 19.07
C GLN A 196 21.89 2.32 18.08
N LYS A 197 23.21 2.29 18.29
CA LYS A 197 24.18 2.86 17.36
C LYS A 197 24.64 1.80 16.37
N VAL A 198 24.73 2.16 15.09
CA VAL A 198 25.35 1.33 14.06
C VAL A 198 26.88 1.46 14.11
N LYS A 199 27.60 0.61 13.37
CA LYS A 199 29.08 0.50 13.39
C LYS A 199 29.82 1.82 13.19
N ASN A 200 29.19 2.80 12.55
CA ASN A 200 29.78 4.12 12.27
C ASN A 200 29.50 5.17 13.36
N GLY A 201 28.84 4.79 14.47
CA GLY A 201 28.47 5.70 15.55
C GLY A 201 27.13 6.43 15.35
N GLU A 202 26.55 6.34 14.15
CA GLU A 202 25.21 6.86 13.82
C GLU A 202 24.12 6.08 14.54
N THR A 203 22.98 6.70 14.81
CA THR A 203 21.81 5.99 15.38
C THR A 203 21.03 5.28 14.30
N ALA A 204 20.63 4.03 14.55
CA ALA A 204 19.82 3.25 13.60
C ALA A 204 18.42 3.88 13.40
N LEU A 205 17.95 3.87 12.15
CA LEU A 205 16.58 4.25 11.80
C LEU A 205 15.72 2.99 11.75
N LEU A 206 14.98 2.72 12.83
CA LEU A 206 14.27 1.46 13.00
C LEU A 206 12.78 1.58 12.64
N LYS A 207 12.21 0.50 12.12
CA LYS A 207 10.78 0.32 11.90
C LYS A 207 10.30 -1.03 12.42
N LEU A 208 9.13 -1.01 13.03
CA LEU A 208 8.31 -2.14 13.39
C LEU A 208 7.16 -2.19 12.39
N LYS A 209 7.28 -3.07 11.39
CA LYS A 209 6.37 -3.15 10.24
C LYS A 209 5.29 -4.21 10.49
N ASP A 210 4.04 -3.84 10.21
CA ASP A 210 2.87 -4.73 10.23
C ASP A 210 2.74 -5.56 11.53
N TRP A 211 3.10 -4.96 12.67
CA TRP A 211 3.09 -5.63 13.97
C TRP A 211 2.32 -4.82 15.03
N PRO A 212 1.20 -5.36 15.54
CA PRO A 212 0.51 -6.56 15.05
C PRO A 212 -0.27 -6.31 13.75
N SER A 213 -0.69 -7.39 13.09
CA SER A 213 -1.46 -7.34 11.84
C SER A 213 -2.59 -8.37 11.80
N GLY A 214 -3.60 -8.12 10.96
CA GLY A 214 -4.66 -9.08 10.68
C GLY A 214 -5.45 -9.50 11.91
N GLU A 215 -5.66 -10.81 12.07
CA GLU A 215 -6.35 -11.38 13.23
C GLU A 215 -5.56 -11.20 14.54
N ASP A 216 -4.22 -11.16 14.48
CA ASP A 216 -3.39 -10.93 15.66
C ASP A 216 -3.58 -9.51 16.20
N PHE A 217 -3.79 -8.51 15.33
CA PHE A 217 -4.14 -7.16 15.77
C PHE A 217 -5.45 -7.18 16.56
N LYS A 218 -6.48 -7.87 16.04
CA LYS A 218 -7.78 -7.99 16.70
C LYS A 218 -7.69 -8.74 18.03
N ALA A 219 -6.92 -9.83 18.08
CA ALA A 219 -6.77 -10.66 19.26
C ALA A 219 -5.91 -9.98 20.34
N MET A 220 -4.81 -9.34 19.97
CA MET A 220 -3.87 -8.73 20.93
C MET A 220 -4.28 -7.31 21.34
N MET A 221 -4.92 -6.54 20.45
CA MET A 221 -5.30 -5.14 20.70
C MET A 221 -6.82 -4.91 20.55
N PRO A 222 -7.70 -5.64 21.27
CA PRO A 222 -9.15 -5.59 21.05
C PRO A 222 -9.74 -4.18 21.26
N ALA A 223 -9.29 -3.45 22.27
CA ALA A 223 -9.76 -2.08 22.53
C ALA A 223 -9.35 -1.09 21.41
N ARG A 224 -8.15 -1.24 20.85
CA ARG A 224 -7.69 -0.40 19.72
C ARG A 224 -8.38 -0.80 18.42
N TYR A 225 -8.66 -2.10 18.25
CA TYR A 225 -9.44 -2.61 17.13
C TYR A 225 -10.85 -2.01 17.12
N GLU A 226 -11.55 -2.03 18.24
CA GLU A 226 -12.87 -1.42 18.38
C GLU A 226 -12.82 0.10 18.14
N ASP A 227 -11.86 0.81 18.74
CA ASP A 227 -11.68 2.25 18.56
C ASP A 227 -11.39 2.61 17.09
N LEU A 228 -10.56 1.83 16.42
CA LEU A 228 -10.26 1.98 14.99
C LEU A 228 -11.52 1.81 14.15
N LEU A 229 -12.23 0.69 14.27
CA LEU A 229 -13.43 0.40 13.47
C LEU A 229 -14.51 1.47 13.66
N LYS A 230 -14.75 1.89 14.90
CA LYS A 230 -15.69 2.99 15.20
C LYS A 230 -15.24 4.30 14.57
N SER A 231 -13.93 4.51 14.46
CA SER A 231 -13.34 5.77 14.03
C SER A 231 -13.15 5.88 12.52
N LEU A 232 -13.12 4.79 11.74
CA LEU A 232 -12.83 4.82 10.30
C LEU A 232 -13.59 5.94 9.54
N PRO A 233 -12.91 6.68 8.64
CA PRO A 233 -13.58 7.62 7.75
C PRO A 233 -14.38 6.84 6.70
N LEU A 234 -15.37 7.49 6.08
CA LEU A 234 -16.14 6.92 4.97
C LEU A 234 -16.61 5.48 5.25
N PRO A 235 -17.35 5.25 6.34
CA PRO A 235 -17.67 3.90 6.82
C PRO A 235 -18.41 3.06 5.76
N GLU A 236 -19.07 3.69 4.79
CA GLU A 236 -19.68 2.99 3.65
C GLU A 236 -18.68 2.14 2.85
N TYR A 237 -17.41 2.57 2.77
CA TYR A 237 -16.33 1.89 2.05
C TYR A 237 -15.33 1.24 2.99
N CYS A 238 -14.93 1.92 4.07
CA CYS A 238 -13.81 1.45 4.90
C CYS A 238 -14.26 0.51 6.04
N SER A 239 -15.49 0.62 6.53
CA SER A 239 -15.97 -0.29 7.57
C SER A 239 -16.18 -1.70 7.01
N PRO A 240 -15.85 -2.77 7.75
CA PRO A 240 -16.26 -4.13 7.40
C PRO A 240 -17.78 -4.30 7.23
N GLU A 241 -18.57 -3.45 7.88
CA GLU A 241 -20.04 -3.41 7.79
C GLU A 241 -20.53 -2.42 6.71
N GLY A 242 -19.61 -1.81 5.98
CA GLY A 242 -19.88 -0.82 4.95
C GLY A 242 -20.61 -1.44 3.77
N LYS A 243 -21.74 -0.85 3.38
CA LYS A 243 -22.58 -1.31 2.25
C LYS A 243 -21.86 -1.36 0.89
N LEU A 244 -20.71 -0.70 0.76
CA LEU A 244 -19.88 -0.68 -0.45
C LEU A 244 -18.53 -1.41 -0.24
N ASN A 245 -18.30 -1.98 0.94
CA ASN A 245 -17.10 -2.76 1.22
C ASN A 245 -17.31 -4.22 0.84
N LEU A 246 -16.78 -4.62 -0.31
CA LEU A 246 -16.95 -6.00 -0.79
C LEU A 246 -16.13 -7.01 0.01
N ALA A 247 -15.14 -6.59 0.82
CA ALA A 247 -14.26 -7.49 1.56
C ALA A 247 -15.00 -8.53 2.42
N SER A 248 -16.07 -8.10 3.09
CA SER A 248 -16.90 -8.93 3.97
C SER A 248 -18.06 -9.62 3.24
N HIS A 249 -18.30 -9.28 1.97
CA HIS A 249 -19.41 -9.77 1.16
C HIS A 249 -18.98 -10.67 0.00
N LEU A 250 -17.69 -10.71 -0.34
CA LEU A 250 -17.18 -11.59 -1.39
C LEU A 250 -17.20 -13.05 -0.95
N PRO A 251 -17.69 -13.97 -1.81
CA PRO A 251 -17.59 -15.40 -1.58
C PRO A 251 -16.14 -15.87 -1.35
N GLY A 252 -15.97 -16.93 -0.57
CA GLY A 252 -14.64 -17.45 -0.19
C GLY A 252 -13.76 -17.99 -1.34
N PHE A 253 -14.30 -18.14 -2.56
CA PHE A 253 -13.51 -18.50 -3.75
C PHE A 253 -12.74 -17.33 -4.36
N PHE A 254 -13.07 -16.09 -3.98
CA PHE A 254 -12.19 -14.97 -4.26
C PHE A 254 -10.96 -15.08 -3.36
N VAL A 255 -9.77 -14.96 -3.95
CA VAL A 255 -8.54 -14.78 -3.19
C VAL A 255 -8.68 -13.44 -2.47
N ARG A 256 -9.11 -13.49 -1.21
CA ARG A 256 -9.15 -12.31 -0.37
C ARG A 256 -7.70 -11.91 -0.12
N PRO A 257 -7.32 -10.65 -0.31
CA PRO A 257 -6.08 -10.14 0.26
C PRO A 257 -6.08 -10.43 1.76
N ASP A 258 -4.91 -10.47 2.40
CA ASP A 258 -4.81 -10.50 3.86
C ASP A 258 -5.33 -9.16 4.43
N LEU A 259 -6.66 -9.08 4.53
CA LEU A 259 -7.39 -7.89 4.92
C LEU A 259 -7.50 -7.86 6.44
N GLY A 260 -7.01 -6.78 7.01
CA GLY A 260 -7.07 -6.50 8.43
C GLY A 260 -6.22 -5.29 8.76
N PRO A 261 -6.42 -4.69 9.94
CA PRO A 261 -5.60 -3.58 10.37
C PRO A 261 -4.15 -4.05 10.55
N ARG A 262 -3.22 -3.14 10.25
CA ARG A 262 -1.77 -3.34 10.40
C ARG A 262 -1.22 -2.14 11.14
N LEU A 263 -0.45 -2.38 12.20
CA LEU A 263 0.25 -1.31 12.91
C LEU A 263 1.67 -1.18 12.36
N CYS A 264 1.99 0.00 11.86
CA CYS A 264 3.35 0.36 11.43
C CYS A 264 3.86 1.49 12.33
N SER A 265 5.02 1.27 12.93
CA SER A 265 5.69 2.25 13.78
C SER A 265 7.13 2.41 13.32
N ALA A 266 7.59 3.64 13.09
CA ALA A 266 8.95 3.89 12.63
C ALA A 266 9.51 5.14 13.29
N TYR A 267 10.84 5.18 13.45
CA TYR A 267 11.53 6.40 13.79
C TYR A 267 11.50 7.37 12.60
N GLY A 268 11.38 8.66 12.87
CA GLY A 268 11.55 9.68 11.84
C GLY A 268 13.01 9.84 11.42
N GLU A 269 13.23 10.10 10.13
CA GLU A 269 14.53 10.47 9.56
C GLU A 269 14.95 11.85 10.10
N CYS A 270 15.54 11.84 11.29
CA CYS A 270 16.11 13.02 11.93
C CYS A 270 17.63 12.91 11.90
N PRO A 271 18.34 13.82 11.22
CA PRO A 271 19.81 13.81 11.21
C PRO A 271 20.33 14.18 12.60
N ALA A 272 20.56 13.18 13.44
CA ALA A 272 21.37 13.31 14.64
C ALA A 272 22.78 12.78 14.32
N GLY A 273 23.78 13.65 14.42
CA GLY A 273 25.19 13.25 14.41
C GLY A 273 25.77 12.86 13.05
N VAL A 274 26.11 13.87 12.24
CA VAL A 274 27.19 13.85 11.22
C VAL A 274 27.22 12.66 10.24
N ALA A 275 26.25 12.63 9.35
CA ALA A 275 26.39 13.07 7.97
C ALA A 275 24.96 13.21 7.51
N ALA A 276 24.49 14.44 7.31
CA ALA A 276 23.41 14.61 6.37
C ALA A 276 23.93 13.98 5.07
N THR A 277 23.57 12.74 4.77
CA THR A 277 23.47 12.32 3.39
C THR A 277 22.60 13.42 2.82
N LYS A 278 23.23 14.31 2.03
CA LYS A 278 22.59 15.53 1.54
C LYS A 278 21.36 15.21 0.71
N ASP A 279 21.19 13.94 0.39
CA ASP A 279 20.03 13.33 -0.21
C ASP A 279 19.27 12.54 0.90
N HIS A 280 18.07 13.03 1.21
CA HIS A 280 17.04 12.35 2.00
C HIS A 280 16.60 11.08 1.27
N ASP A 281 17.43 10.04 1.37
CA ASP A 281 17.37 8.85 0.51
C ASP A 281 16.73 7.65 1.19
N ILE A 282 16.39 7.75 2.48
CA ILE A 282 15.88 6.62 3.25
C ILE A 282 14.36 6.74 3.37
N GLY A 283 13.63 5.77 2.82
CA GLY A 283 12.21 5.59 3.06
C GLY A 283 11.95 4.77 4.33
N THR A 284 11.00 5.21 5.15
CA THR A 284 10.43 4.31 6.18
C THR A 284 9.64 3.19 5.52
N THR A 285 8.94 3.54 4.43
CA THR A 285 8.27 2.62 3.52
C THR A 285 8.75 2.91 2.10
N ASN A 286 9.48 1.96 1.52
CA ASN A 286 9.93 2.05 0.14
C ASN A 286 8.77 2.02 -0.84
N LEU A 287 9.04 2.44 -2.07
CA LEU A 287 8.07 2.44 -3.15
C LEU A 287 7.53 1.03 -3.38
N HIS A 288 6.22 0.90 -3.29
CA HIS A 288 5.52 -0.34 -3.58
C HIS A 288 4.12 -0.03 -4.11
N ILE A 289 3.46 -1.07 -4.63
CA ILE A 289 2.10 -1.01 -5.15
C ILE A 289 1.11 -1.58 -4.12
N GLU A 290 -0.04 -0.92 -3.99
CA GLU A 290 -1.13 -1.41 -3.16
C GLU A 290 -1.94 -2.48 -3.90
N VAL A 291 -2.08 -3.66 -3.30
CA VAL A 291 -2.83 -4.79 -3.92
C VAL A 291 -4.34 -4.63 -3.74
N SER A 292 -4.76 -3.96 -2.67
CA SER A 292 -6.15 -3.65 -2.36
C SER A 292 -6.33 -2.18 -2.04
N ASP A 293 -7.57 -1.71 -2.01
CA ASP A 293 -7.87 -0.40 -1.44
C ASP A 293 -7.42 -0.38 0.04
N VAL A 294 -6.84 0.75 0.47
CA VAL A 294 -6.30 0.89 1.83
C VAL A 294 -6.59 2.27 2.41
N VAL A 295 -6.74 2.32 3.74
CA VAL A 295 -6.80 3.57 4.51
C VAL A 295 -5.69 3.57 5.56
N ASN A 296 -4.80 4.56 5.50
CA ASN A 296 -3.67 4.76 6.39
C ASN A 296 -3.96 5.94 7.32
N ILE A 297 -4.11 5.70 8.63
CA ILE A 297 -4.41 6.75 9.61
C ILE A 297 -3.19 6.99 10.50
N LEU A 298 -2.71 8.23 10.54
CA LEU A 298 -1.62 8.62 11.43
C LEU A 298 -2.14 8.87 12.84
N VAL A 299 -2.03 7.86 13.71
CA VAL A 299 -2.62 7.89 15.06
C VAL A 299 -1.73 8.51 16.14
N TYR A 300 -0.42 8.60 15.89
CA TYR A 300 0.56 9.14 16.83
C TYR A 300 1.76 9.77 16.10
N VAL A 301 2.28 10.87 16.64
CA VAL A 301 3.53 11.50 16.19
C VAL A 301 4.38 11.80 17.41
N GLY A 302 5.51 11.09 17.55
CA GLY A 302 6.47 11.30 18.63
C GLY A 302 7.50 12.37 18.25
N ILE A 303 7.77 13.31 19.15
CA ILE A 303 8.80 14.35 18.93
C ILE A 303 10.09 13.87 19.59
N ALA A 304 11.02 13.38 18.77
CA ALA A 304 12.31 12.88 19.23
C ALA A 304 13.16 13.98 19.90
N ARG A 305 13.85 13.61 20.99
CA ARG A 305 14.71 14.46 21.82
C ARG A 305 16.08 13.81 22.04
N GLY A 306 17.09 14.62 22.33
CA GLY A 306 18.46 14.16 22.59
C GLY A 306 19.38 14.19 21.36
N ASN A 307 20.67 13.89 21.57
CA ASN A 307 21.73 13.71 20.55
C ASN A 307 21.77 14.72 19.39
N GLY A 308 21.45 16.00 19.63
CA GLY A 308 21.55 17.04 18.59
C GLY A 308 20.55 16.89 17.43
N VAL A 309 19.44 16.16 17.64
CA VAL A 309 18.32 16.07 16.69
C VAL A 309 17.80 17.46 16.35
N LEU A 310 17.40 17.67 15.09
CA LEU A 310 16.73 18.89 14.65
C LEU A 310 15.52 19.20 15.54
N SER A 311 15.40 20.45 15.97
CA SER A 311 14.22 20.91 16.70
C SER A 311 12.97 20.78 15.83
N LYS A 312 11.78 20.79 16.45
CA LYS A 312 10.49 20.84 15.73
C LYS A 312 10.49 21.90 14.63
N SER A 313 11.04 23.09 14.91
CA SER A 313 11.15 24.17 13.91
C SER A 313 12.11 23.83 12.77
N GLY A 314 13.21 23.12 13.03
CA GLY A 314 14.14 22.67 12.00
C GLY A 314 13.51 21.64 11.05
N VAL A 315 12.73 20.70 11.58
CA VAL A 315 11.98 19.73 10.76
C VAL A 315 10.92 20.42 9.91
N LEU A 316 10.18 21.39 10.47
CA LEU A 316 9.20 22.18 9.71
C LEU A 316 9.85 22.91 8.53
N LYS A 317 11.01 23.55 8.74
CA LYS A 317 11.76 24.23 7.67
C LYS A 317 12.18 23.26 6.56
N LYS A 318 12.62 22.05 6.91
CA LYS A 318 12.95 21.02 5.92
C LYS A 318 11.73 20.61 5.09
N LEU A 319 10.59 20.43 5.73
CA LEU A 319 9.34 20.14 5.01
C LEU A 319 8.93 21.30 4.09
N GLU A 320 9.19 22.56 4.47
CA GLU A 320 8.93 23.73 3.61
C GLU A 320 9.80 23.75 2.33
N GLU A 321 10.95 23.08 2.32
CA GLU A 321 11.86 22.95 1.17
C GLU A 321 11.39 21.89 0.14
N GLU A 322 10.39 21.08 0.49
CA GLU A 322 9.76 20.14 -0.43
C GLU A 322 8.84 20.85 -1.43
N ASP A 323 8.56 20.17 -2.54
CA ASP A 323 7.62 20.65 -3.55
C ASP A 323 6.18 20.42 -3.08
N LEU A 324 5.69 21.37 -2.27
CA LEU A 324 4.37 21.34 -1.64
C LEU A 324 3.38 22.28 -2.33
N ASP A 325 2.14 21.80 -2.45
CA ASP A 325 0.96 22.59 -2.76
C ASP A 325 0.74 23.73 -1.74
N ASP A 326 0.24 24.89 -2.19
CA ASP A 326 0.03 26.07 -1.36
C ASP A 326 -0.87 25.80 -0.14
N LEU A 327 -1.87 24.93 -0.28
CA LEU A 327 -2.74 24.55 0.83
C LEU A 327 -2.00 23.74 1.89
N LEU A 328 -1.09 22.85 1.47
CA LEU A 328 -0.24 22.11 2.40
C LEU A 328 0.77 23.04 3.09
N ARG A 329 1.36 23.99 2.35
CA ARG A 329 2.25 25.02 2.94
C ARG A 329 1.52 25.86 3.99
N LYS A 330 0.27 26.22 3.73
CA LYS A 330 -0.57 26.95 4.69
C LYS A 330 -0.86 26.11 5.93
N ARG A 331 -1.20 24.83 5.77
CA ARG A 331 -1.47 23.91 6.87
C ARG A 331 -0.21 23.63 7.71
N LEU A 332 0.96 23.55 7.08
CA LEU A 332 2.24 23.36 7.76
C LEU A 332 2.60 24.52 8.72
N LYS A 333 2.09 25.73 8.43
CA LYS A 333 2.25 26.92 9.28
C LYS A 333 1.25 27.00 10.43
N ASP A 334 0.24 26.12 10.46
CA ASP A 334 -0.73 26.05 11.56
C ASP A 334 -0.08 25.37 12.78
N SER A 335 0.00 26.09 13.89
CA SER A 335 0.65 25.60 15.11
C SER A 335 -0.14 24.48 15.81
N SER A 336 -1.43 24.33 15.49
CA SER A 336 -2.29 23.26 16.01
C SER A 336 -2.11 21.93 15.28
N GLU A 337 -1.50 21.98 14.09
CA GLU A 337 -1.24 20.81 13.26
C GLU A 337 0.14 20.20 13.61
N LEU A 338 0.22 18.88 13.54
CA LEU A 338 1.44 18.14 13.84
C LEU A 338 1.81 17.24 12.65
N PRO A 339 2.74 17.65 11.78
CA PRO A 339 3.17 16.83 10.65
C PRO A 339 3.99 15.64 11.15
N GLY A 340 3.75 14.46 10.56
CA GLY A 340 4.46 13.23 10.94
C GLY A 340 5.21 12.56 9.79
N ALA A 341 4.62 12.51 8.58
CA ALA A 341 5.20 11.78 7.46
C ALA A 341 5.06 12.51 6.13
N LEU A 342 6.01 12.30 5.22
CA LEU A 342 6.02 12.82 3.85
C LEU A 342 5.71 11.67 2.88
N TRP A 343 4.67 11.82 2.08
CA TRP A 343 4.22 10.81 1.14
C TRP A 343 4.48 11.27 -0.28
N HIS A 344 4.92 10.34 -1.12
CA HIS A 344 4.92 10.50 -2.57
C HIS A 344 4.02 9.42 -3.16
N ILE A 345 2.96 9.84 -3.83
CA ILE A 345 1.93 8.96 -4.38
C ILE A 345 1.92 9.08 -5.90
N TYR A 346 1.78 7.94 -6.58
CA TYR A 346 1.73 7.82 -8.03
C TYR A 346 0.48 7.07 -8.46
N ALA A 347 -0.05 7.44 -9.63
CA ALA A 347 -1.21 6.77 -10.20
C ALA A 347 -0.84 5.37 -10.70
N GLY A 348 -1.73 4.39 -10.53
CA GLY A 348 -1.47 3.02 -10.96
C GLY A 348 -1.22 2.85 -12.47
N LYS A 349 -1.78 3.74 -13.29
CA LYS A 349 -1.52 3.79 -14.74
C LYS A 349 -0.06 4.08 -15.12
N ASP A 350 0.73 4.63 -14.20
CA ASP A 350 2.13 4.98 -14.42
C ASP A 350 3.09 3.92 -13.89
N ALA A 351 2.58 2.79 -13.35
CA ALA A 351 3.38 1.70 -12.77
C ALA A 351 4.47 1.19 -13.72
N ASP A 352 4.12 0.93 -14.98
CA ASP A 352 5.06 0.37 -15.97
C ASP A 352 6.20 1.34 -16.30
N LYS A 353 5.90 2.64 -16.40
CA LYS A 353 6.90 3.68 -16.62
C LYS A 353 7.85 3.80 -15.44
N ILE A 354 7.31 3.73 -14.22
CA ILE A 354 8.12 3.77 -13.00
C ILE A 354 9.03 2.53 -12.94
N ARG A 355 8.51 1.35 -13.31
CA ARG A 355 9.31 0.12 -13.39
C ARG A 355 10.47 0.26 -14.36
N GLU A 356 10.19 0.71 -15.58
CA GLU A 356 11.21 0.92 -16.62
C GLU A 356 12.27 1.93 -16.18
N PHE A 357 11.83 3.05 -15.57
CA PHE A 357 12.72 4.04 -14.99
C PHE A 357 13.65 3.42 -13.94
N LEU A 358 13.12 2.71 -12.95
CA LEU A 358 13.94 2.11 -11.88
C LEU A 358 14.90 1.05 -12.42
N GLN A 359 14.48 0.24 -13.40
CA GLN A 359 15.36 -0.71 -14.07
C GLN A 359 16.50 0.00 -14.83
N LYS A 360 16.23 1.15 -15.45
CA LYS A 360 17.26 2.00 -16.07
C LYS A 360 18.24 2.53 -15.02
N ILE A 361 17.75 3.06 -13.90
CA ILE A 361 18.60 3.55 -12.80
C ILE A 361 19.47 2.43 -12.21
N ALA A 362 18.91 1.23 -12.02
CA ALA A 362 19.66 0.09 -11.52
C ALA A 362 20.84 -0.28 -12.43
N LYS A 363 20.62 -0.26 -13.75
CA LYS A 363 21.67 -0.48 -14.77
C LYS A 363 22.73 0.64 -14.74
N GLU A 364 22.31 1.91 -14.61
CA GLU A 364 23.23 3.05 -14.48
C GLU A 364 24.12 2.95 -13.23
N GLN A 365 23.61 2.37 -12.14
CA GLN A 365 24.36 2.14 -10.90
C GLN A 365 25.21 0.86 -10.90
N GLY A 366 25.19 0.09 -11.99
CA GLY A 366 25.96 -1.16 -12.10
C GLY A 366 25.41 -2.30 -11.23
N LEU A 367 24.14 -2.23 -10.82
CA LEU A 367 23.49 -3.34 -10.12
C LEU A 367 23.22 -4.47 -11.13
N GLU A 368 23.59 -5.70 -10.78
CA GLU A 368 23.23 -6.88 -11.57
C GLU A 368 21.74 -7.15 -11.42
N VAL A 369 20.98 -6.88 -12.48
CA VAL A 369 19.53 -7.05 -12.51
C VAL A 369 19.20 -8.31 -13.29
N LEU A 370 18.62 -9.31 -12.61
CA LEU A 370 18.08 -10.50 -13.28
C LEU A 370 16.95 -10.11 -14.25
N PRO A 371 16.74 -10.84 -15.36
CA PRO A 371 15.66 -10.55 -16.32
C PRO A 371 14.26 -10.49 -15.69
N GLU A 372 14.05 -11.20 -14.58
CA GLU A 372 12.77 -11.29 -13.85
C GLU A 372 12.63 -10.25 -12.71
N HIS A 373 13.62 -9.37 -12.53
CA HIS A 373 13.63 -8.38 -11.46
C HIS A 373 12.56 -7.30 -11.68
N ASP A 374 11.66 -7.17 -10.71
CA ASP A 374 10.66 -6.11 -10.65
C ASP A 374 10.95 -5.23 -9.42
N PRO A 375 11.54 -4.03 -9.61
CA PRO A 375 11.92 -3.16 -8.50
C PRO A 375 10.74 -2.69 -7.64
N ILE A 376 9.51 -2.70 -8.19
CA ILE A 376 8.30 -2.33 -7.44
C ILE A 376 7.86 -3.50 -6.56
N ARG A 377 7.90 -4.73 -7.09
CA ARG A 377 7.58 -5.95 -6.33
C ARG A 377 8.58 -6.18 -5.21
N ASP A 378 9.85 -5.89 -5.47
CA ASP A 378 10.95 -6.14 -4.55
C ASP A 378 11.02 -5.07 -3.43
N GLN A 379 10.25 -3.96 -3.55
CA GLN A 379 10.17 -2.87 -2.56
C GLN A 379 11.54 -2.32 -2.14
N SER A 380 12.49 -2.27 -3.07
CA SER A 380 13.90 -1.98 -2.79
C SER A 380 14.29 -0.52 -3.01
N TRP A 381 13.40 0.30 -3.56
CA TRP A 381 13.69 1.68 -3.95
C TRP A 381 12.91 2.69 -3.12
N TYR A 382 13.61 3.73 -2.67
CA TYR A 382 13.00 5.00 -2.29
C TYR A 382 13.34 6.04 -3.36
N VAL A 383 12.33 6.60 -4.02
CA VAL A 383 12.53 7.58 -5.11
C VAL A 383 12.80 8.95 -4.50
N ASN A 384 14.06 9.28 -4.29
CA ASN A 384 14.50 10.56 -3.72
C ASN A 384 14.21 11.75 -4.66
N LYS A 385 14.47 12.98 -4.19
CA LYS A 385 14.16 14.22 -4.93
C LYS A 385 14.75 14.26 -6.34
N LYS A 386 15.99 13.80 -6.51
CA LYS A 386 16.68 13.76 -7.82
C LYS A 386 16.02 12.75 -8.76
N LEU A 387 15.68 11.57 -8.25
CA LEU A 387 15.00 10.53 -9.03
C LEU A 387 13.57 10.94 -9.40
N ARG A 388 12.83 11.61 -8.51
CA ARG A 388 11.49 12.15 -8.82
C ARG A 388 11.52 13.18 -9.94
N GLN A 389 12.51 14.08 -9.92
CA GLN A 389 12.70 15.07 -10.98
C GLN A 389 13.00 14.39 -12.33
N ARG A 390 13.92 13.42 -12.36
CA ARG A 390 14.22 12.64 -13.57
C ARG A 390 13.03 11.84 -14.07
N LEU A 391 12.25 11.23 -13.17
CA LEU A 391 11.05 10.49 -13.51
C LEU A 391 10.00 11.38 -14.21
N LEU A 392 9.86 12.63 -13.77
CA LEU A 392 9.02 13.62 -14.44
C LEU A 392 9.57 14.02 -15.81
N GLU A 393 10.88 14.33 -15.90
CA GLU A 393 11.52 14.80 -17.13
C GLU A 393 11.59 13.73 -18.22
N GLU A 394 11.94 12.50 -17.86
CA GLU A 394 12.19 11.42 -18.81
C GLU A 394 10.92 10.64 -19.19
N TYR A 395 9.97 10.47 -18.27
CA TYR A 395 8.78 9.63 -18.47
C TYR A 395 7.45 10.40 -18.35
N GLY A 396 7.49 11.69 -18.01
CA GLY A 396 6.29 12.52 -17.82
C GLY A 396 5.44 12.10 -16.62
N VAL A 397 6.00 11.32 -15.69
CA VAL A 397 5.25 10.81 -14.52
C VAL A 397 5.30 11.85 -13.40
N LYS A 398 4.14 12.40 -13.06
CA LYS A 398 3.99 13.37 -11.97
C LYS A 398 3.96 12.67 -10.61
N THR A 399 4.59 13.29 -9.62
CA THR A 399 4.51 12.86 -8.21
C THR A 399 3.47 13.68 -7.47
N CYS A 400 2.58 13.05 -6.71
CA CYS A 400 1.73 13.74 -5.74
C CYS A 400 2.42 13.75 -4.37
N THR A 401 2.89 14.92 -3.92
CA THR A 401 3.54 15.10 -2.61
C THR A 401 2.50 15.48 -1.56
N VAL A 402 2.39 14.68 -0.49
CA VAL A 402 1.43 14.91 0.60
C VAL A 402 2.14 14.85 1.95
N ILE A 403 1.91 15.83 2.82
CA ILE A 403 2.33 15.72 4.22
C ILE A 403 1.16 15.17 5.02
N GLN A 404 1.39 14.06 5.73
CA GLN A 404 0.41 13.48 6.64
C GLN A 404 0.59 14.07 8.04
N PHE A 405 -0.47 14.69 8.54
CA PHE A 405 -0.53 15.24 9.89
C PHE A 405 -1.24 14.28 10.84
N LEU A 406 -1.08 14.49 12.15
CA LEU A 406 -1.76 13.69 13.17
C LEU A 406 -3.27 13.61 12.88
N GLY A 407 -3.79 12.40 12.82
CA GLY A 407 -5.17 12.04 12.51
C GLY A 407 -5.60 12.28 11.07
N ASP A 408 -4.67 12.47 10.14
CA ASP A 408 -4.99 12.35 8.73
C ASP A 408 -5.13 10.89 8.34
N ALA A 409 -6.20 10.59 7.61
CA ALA A 409 -6.43 9.33 6.94
C ALA A 409 -6.18 9.50 5.44
N ILE A 410 -5.15 8.83 4.91
CA ILE A 410 -4.87 8.77 3.47
C ILE A 410 -5.47 7.48 2.92
N ILE A 411 -6.33 7.61 1.91
CA ILE A 411 -7.05 6.51 1.29
C ILE A 411 -6.50 6.34 -0.13
N LEU A 412 -5.94 5.16 -0.41
CA LEU A 412 -5.26 4.82 -1.66
C LEU A 412 -6.02 3.72 -2.40
N PRO A 413 -6.29 3.88 -3.70
CA PRO A 413 -6.96 2.85 -4.48
C PRO A 413 -6.01 1.70 -4.79
N ALA A 414 -6.55 0.50 -4.97
CA ALA A 414 -5.80 -0.64 -5.47
C ALA A 414 -5.04 -0.27 -6.75
N GLY A 415 -3.78 -0.69 -6.83
CA GLY A 415 -2.86 -0.39 -7.92
C GLY A 415 -2.13 0.95 -7.80
N ALA A 416 -2.50 1.82 -6.86
CA ALA A 416 -1.69 3.03 -6.59
C ALA A 416 -0.32 2.65 -6.04
N LEU A 417 0.70 3.44 -6.39
CA LEU A 417 2.04 3.28 -5.84
C LEU A 417 2.33 4.41 -4.88
N HIS A 418 3.04 4.10 -3.80
CA HIS A 418 3.45 5.12 -2.84
C HIS A 418 4.71 4.73 -2.08
N GLN A 419 5.34 5.74 -1.47
CA GLN A 419 6.45 5.63 -0.52
C GLN A 419 6.26 6.66 0.60
N VAL A 420 6.88 6.40 1.76
CA VAL A 420 6.74 7.19 2.99
C VAL A 420 8.08 7.42 3.69
#